data_AF-A0A1F3UTD8-F1
#
_entry.id   AF-A0A1F3UTD8-F1
#
_cell.length_a   1.000
_cell.length_b   1.000
_cell.length_c   1.000
_cell.angle_alpha   90.00
_cell.angle_beta   90.00
_cell.angle_gamma   90.00
#
_symmetry.space_group_name_H-M   'P 1'
#
loop_
_entity.id
_entity.type
_entity.pdbx_description
1 polymer ?
#
loop_
_entity_poly.entity_id
_entity_poly.type
_entity_poly.pdbx_seq_one_letter_code
_entity_poly.pdbx_strand_id
1 'polypeptide(L)'
;MDAKKLNMIMAVTKYLLGAIGVIACLLIINGPNMEDTEEVRDTFRDGGSMALAINYTLFIIIATAAIVILFFLIGLITNTKKTVIAIAGIVGALVLFLIFWAMGTSDTRATIDLKDTIVADEGTISFVTAGIYTVMVGLVIATLAALLSPFMGRYRK
;
A
#
# COMPACT_ATOMS: atom_id res chain seq x y z
N MET A 1 -0.52 -1.67 31.60
CA MET A 1 -0.08 -2.89 30.91
C MET A 1 1.45 -2.92 30.95
N ASP A 2 2.05 -4.08 31.22
CA ASP A 2 3.51 -4.24 31.24
C ASP A 2 4.10 -4.04 29.82
N ALA A 3 5.16 -3.25 29.71
CA ALA A 3 5.86 -2.96 28.46
C ALA A 3 6.30 -4.25 27.73
N LYS A 4 6.67 -5.31 28.47
CA LYS A 4 7.04 -6.60 27.88
C LYS A 4 5.85 -7.25 27.15
N LYS A 5 4.65 -7.18 27.72
CA LYS A 5 3.42 -7.71 27.11
C LYS A 5 3.02 -6.90 25.88
N LEU A 6 3.12 -5.57 25.95
CA LEU A 6 2.84 -4.70 24.81
C LEU A 6 3.80 -4.95 23.63
N ASN A 7 5.09 -5.08 23.91
CA ASN A 7 6.10 -5.35 22.88
C ASN A 7 5.88 -6.73 22.24
N MET A 8 5.52 -7.72 23.04
CA MET A 8 5.17 -9.05 22.53
C MET A 8 3.95 -9.01 21.61
N ILE A 9 2.86 -8.35 22.02
CA ILE A 9 1.66 -8.18 21.18
C ILE A 9 2.03 -7.48 19.87
N MET A 10 2.80 -6.38 19.93
CA MET A 10 3.22 -5.65 18.74
C MET A 10 4.04 -6.52 17.78
N ALA A 11 4.98 -7.32 18.31
CA ALA A 11 5.79 -8.21 17.49
C ALA A 11 4.92 -9.29 16.83
N VAL A 12 4.07 -9.96 17.61
CA VAL A 12 3.16 -11.00 17.10
C VAL A 12 2.25 -10.46 16.02
N THR A 13 1.62 -9.30 16.25
CA THR A 13 0.75 -8.67 15.25
C THR A 13 1.51 -8.34 13.95
N LYS A 14 2.72 -7.77 14.05
CA LYS A 14 3.54 -7.46 12.87
C LYS A 14 3.89 -8.71 12.05
N TYR A 15 4.34 -9.77 12.72
CA TYR A 15 4.73 -11.00 12.03
C TYR A 15 3.52 -11.75 11.45
N LEU A 16 2.39 -11.79 12.16
CA LEU A 16 1.17 -12.41 11.65
C LEU A 16 0.65 -11.68 10.41
N LEU A 17 0.53 -10.35 10.46
CA LEU A 17 0.10 -9.57 9.29
C LEU A 17 1.08 -9.75 8.12
N GLY A 18 2.38 -9.65 8.39
CA GLY A 18 3.41 -9.88 7.38
C GLY A 18 3.32 -11.27 6.74
N ALA A 19 3.15 -12.32 7.54
CA ALA A 19 3.04 -13.69 7.05
C ALA A 19 1.80 -13.90 6.17
N ILE A 20 0.63 -13.39 6.60
CA ILE A 20 -0.61 -13.49 5.80
C ILE A 20 -0.44 -12.76 4.46
N GLY A 21 0.18 -11.57 4.47
CA GLY A 21 0.48 -10.84 3.24
C GLY A 21 1.40 -11.60 2.30
N VAL A 22 2.47 -12.20 2.81
CA VAL A 22 3.38 -13.03 2.00
C VAL A 22 2.65 -14.23 1.41
N ILE A 23 1.81 -14.92 2.20
CA ILE A 23 1.00 -16.05 1.71
C ILE A 23 0.07 -15.58 0.59
N ALA A 24 -0.63 -14.47 0.77
CA ALA A 24 -1.51 -13.91 -0.26
C ALA A 24 -0.76 -13.60 -1.57
N CYS A 25 0.44 -13.01 -1.47
CA CYS A 25 1.30 -12.76 -2.63
C CYS A 25 1.73 -14.06 -3.32
N LEU A 26 2.16 -15.08 -2.57
CA LEU A 26 2.56 -16.37 -3.13
C LEU A 26 1.40 -17.08 -3.84
N LEU A 27 0.18 -16.96 -3.31
CA LEU A 27 -1.01 -17.53 -3.96
C LEU A 27 -1.32 -16.86 -5.30
N ILE A 28 -1.11 -15.55 -5.43
CA ILE A 28 -1.28 -14.82 -6.69
C ILE A 28 -0.15 -15.13 -7.67
N ILE A 29 1.10 -15.10 -7.23
CA ILE A 29 2.28 -15.31 -8.09
C ILE A 29 2.29 -16.72 -8.70
N ASN A 30 1.83 -17.71 -7.94
CA ASN A 30 1.71 -19.09 -8.43
C ASN A 30 0.34 -19.38 -9.08
N GLY A 31 -0.47 -18.35 -9.33
CA GLY A 31 -1.73 -18.48 -10.04
C GLY A 31 -1.56 -18.67 -11.55
N PRO A 32 -2.66 -18.89 -12.28
CA PRO A 32 -2.66 -19.03 -13.73
C PRO A 32 -2.08 -17.80 -14.44
N ASN A 33 -1.41 -18.01 -15.56
CA ASN A 33 -0.79 -16.97 -16.37
C ASN A 33 -1.55 -16.76 -17.70
N MET A 34 -0.98 -15.98 -18.62
CA MET A 34 -1.60 -15.68 -19.92
C MET A 34 -1.53 -16.84 -20.93
N GLU A 35 -0.80 -17.90 -20.63
CA GLU A 35 -0.71 -19.12 -21.46
C GLU A 35 -1.81 -20.13 -21.11
N ASP A 36 -2.45 -19.99 -19.93
CA ASP A 36 -3.55 -20.82 -19.47
C ASP A 36 -4.87 -20.48 -20.18
N THR A 37 -5.82 -21.42 -20.19
CA THR A 37 -7.14 -21.21 -20.76
C THR A 37 -7.96 -20.19 -19.95
N GLU A 38 -8.85 -19.48 -20.63
CA GLU A 38 -9.75 -18.49 -20.01
C GLU A 38 -10.54 -19.08 -18.83
N GLU A 39 -11.00 -20.33 -18.95
CA GLU A 39 -11.74 -21.04 -17.90
C GLU A 39 -10.91 -21.22 -16.60
N VAL A 40 -9.62 -21.55 -16.72
CA VAL A 40 -8.73 -21.71 -15.56
C VAL A 40 -8.48 -20.37 -14.89
N ARG A 41 -8.31 -19.31 -15.69
CA ARG A 41 -8.11 -17.93 -15.21
C ARG A 41 -9.35 -17.44 -14.47
N ASP A 42 -10.54 -17.66 -15.01
CA ASP A 42 -11.81 -17.27 -14.38
C ASP A 42 -12.07 -18.05 -13.09
N THR A 43 -11.82 -19.36 -13.09
CA THR A 43 -11.95 -20.19 -11.88
C THR A 43 -11.02 -19.72 -10.76
N PHE A 44 -9.81 -19.30 -11.09
CA PHE A 44 -8.88 -18.74 -10.11
C PHE A 44 -9.31 -17.36 -9.61
N ARG A 45 -9.77 -16.48 -10.51
CA ARG A 45 -10.28 -15.13 -10.17
C ARG A 45 -11.48 -15.18 -9.23
N ASP A 46 -12.38 -16.14 -9.42
CA ASP A 46 -13.55 -16.34 -8.57
C ASP A 46 -13.26 -17.25 -7.35
N GLY A 47 -12.05 -17.81 -7.29
CA GLY A 47 -11.63 -18.76 -6.27
C GLY A 47 -11.19 -18.14 -4.94
N GLY A 48 -10.96 -19.02 -3.96
CA GLY A 48 -10.58 -18.62 -2.60
C GLY A 48 -9.24 -17.89 -2.50
N SER A 49 -8.29 -18.18 -3.39
CA SER A 49 -6.98 -17.52 -3.44
C SER A 49 -7.10 -16.03 -3.76
N MET A 50 -7.86 -15.70 -4.81
CA MET A 50 -8.10 -14.32 -5.21
C MET A 50 -8.94 -13.59 -4.14
N ALA A 51 -9.98 -14.24 -3.62
CA ALA A 51 -10.80 -13.69 -2.54
C ALA A 51 -9.98 -13.37 -1.27
N LEU A 52 -9.05 -14.24 -0.88
CA LEU A 52 -8.17 -14.00 0.28
C LEU A 52 -7.29 -12.77 0.05
N ALA A 53 -6.66 -12.66 -1.13
CA ALA A 53 -5.76 -11.56 -1.43
C ALA A 53 -6.49 -10.21 -1.50
N ILE A 54 -7.68 -10.18 -2.15
CA ILE A 54 -8.53 -8.98 -2.20
C ILE A 54 -8.95 -8.56 -0.80
N ASN A 55 -9.52 -9.48 -0.01
CA ASN A 55 -10.03 -9.15 1.32
C ASN A 55 -8.91 -8.73 2.28
N TYR A 56 -7.75 -9.39 2.23
CA TYR A 56 -6.59 -8.98 3.01
C TYR A 56 -6.12 -7.57 2.62
N THR A 57 -6.06 -7.27 1.33
CA THR A 57 -5.66 -5.94 0.84
C THR A 57 -6.63 -4.86 1.29
N LEU A 58 -7.94 -5.09 1.15
CA LEU A 58 -8.99 -4.18 1.63
C LEU A 58 -8.87 -3.95 3.14
N PHE A 59 -8.68 -5.01 3.92
CA PHE A 59 -8.49 -4.91 5.36
C PHE A 59 -7.28 -4.03 5.72
N ILE A 60 -6.12 -4.24 5.08
CA ILE A 60 -4.92 -3.47 5.36
C ILE A 60 -5.09 -2.00 4.97
N ILE A 61 -5.72 -1.71 3.83
CA ILE A 61 -5.98 -0.33 3.39
C ILE A 61 -6.85 0.40 4.43
N ILE A 62 -7.97 -0.19 4.82
CA ILE A 62 -8.92 0.41 5.77
C ILE A 62 -8.28 0.57 7.14
N ALA A 63 -7.62 -0.48 7.65
CA ALA A 63 -6.95 -0.45 8.95
C ALA A 63 -5.83 0.60 8.98
N THR A 64 -5.02 0.69 7.92
CA THR A 64 -3.94 1.68 7.82
C THR A 64 -4.51 3.09 7.77
N ALA A 65 -5.55 3.35 6.97
CA ALA A 65 -6.19 4.65 6.92
C ALA A 65 -6.72 5.08 8.30
N ALA A 66 -7.39 4.18 9.01
CA ALA A 66 -7.89 4.45 10.37
C ALA A 66 -6.75 4.76 11.36
N ILE A 67 -5.66 3.97 11.32
CA ILE A 67 -4.49 4.19 12.20
C ILE A 67 -3.82 5.52 11.89
N VAL A 68 -3.67 5.88 10.61
CA VAL A 68 -3.07 7.16 10.19
C VAL A 68 -3.91 8.34 10.68
N ILE A 69 -5.24 8.27 10.55
CA ILE A 69 -6.13 9.31 11.07
C ILE A 69 -5.99 9.44 12.59
N LEU A 70 -6.05 8.33 13.33
CA LEU A 70 -5.86 8.33 14.78
C LEU A 70 -4.50 8.90 15.19
N PHE A 71 -3.44 8.58 14.45
CA PHE A 71 -2.10 9.11 14.67
C PHE A 71 -2.08 10.64 14.56
N PHE A 72 -2.73 11.22 13.56
CA PHE A 72 -2.82 12.69 13.44
C PHE A 72 -3.66 13.33 14.53
N LEU A 73 -4.82 12.75 14.85
CA LEU A 73 -5.70 13.30 15.89
C LEU A 73 -5.00 13.34 17.25
N ILE A 74 -4.39 12.23 17.67
CA ILE A 74 -3.65 12.15 18.93
C ILE A 74 -2.39 13.01 18.86
N GLY A 75 -1.68 12.99 17.73
CA GLY A 75 -0.47 13.77 17.52
C GLY A 75 -0.72 15.27 17.58
N LEU A 76 -1.87 15.75 17.12
CA LEU A 76 -2.17 17.18 17.11
C LEU A 76 -2.35 17.72 18.54
N ILE A 77 -2.97 16.92 19.41
CA ILE A 77 -3.18 17.23 20.83
C ILE A 77 -1.86 17.12 21.62
N THR A 78 -1.09 16.05 21.39
CA THR A 78 0.07 15.72 22.23
C THR A 78 1.37 16.37 21.77
N ASN A 79 1.56 16.58 20.46
CA ASN A 79 2.83 17.00 19.87
C ASN A 79 2.62 17.81 18.56
N THR A 80 1.84 18.88 18.63
CA THR A 80 1.37 19.68 17.48
C THR A 80 2.48 20.00 16.47
N LYS A 81 3.65 20.50 16.91
CA LYS A 81 4.76 20.88 16.01
C LYS A 81 5.25 19.73 15.14
N LYS A 82 5.45 18.54 15.73
CA LYS A 82 5.93 17.36 14.99
C LYS A 82 4.84 16.83 14.06
N THR A 83 3.59 16.87 14.51
CA THR A 83 2.44 16.43 13.74
C THR A 83 2.20 17.30 12.51
N VAL A 84 2.39 18.62 12.61
CA VAL A 84 2.33 19.52 11.44
C VAL A 84 3.36 19.17 10.38
N ILE A 85 4.59 18.80 10.77
CA ILE A 85 5.61 18.33 9.82
C ILE A 85 5.17 17.01 9.16
N ALA A 86 4.57 16.10 9.92
CA ALA A 86 4.03 14.86 9.36
C ALA A 86 2.87 15.13 8.37
N ILE A 87 2.00 16.10 8.66
CA ILE A 87 0.93 16.53 7.73
C ILE A 87 1.55 17.11 6.45
N ALA A 88 2.58 17.94 6.56
CA ALA A 88 3.28 18.47 5.39
C ALA A 88 3.85 17.35 4.49
N GLY A 89 4.34 16.25 5.08
CA GLY A 89 4.75 15.06 4.34
C GLY A 89 3.61 14.43 3.53
N ILE A 90 2.41 14.32 4.10
CA ILE A 90 1.22 13.83 3.38
C ILE A 90 0.81 14.77 2.26
N VAL A 91 0.85 16.08 2.50
CA VAL A 91 0.57 17.07 1.45
C VAL A 91 1.58 16.93 0.32
N GLY A 92 2.87 16.72 0.62
CA GLY A 92 3.89 16.42 -0.39
C GLY A 92 3.60 15.16 -1.20
N ALA A 93 3.15 14.08 -0.55
CA ALA A 93 2.74 12.85 -1.23
C ALA A 93 1.50 13.08 -2.11
N LEU A 94 0.55 13.91 -1.67
CA LEU A 94 -0.61 14.29 -2.47
C LEU A 94 -0.20 15.09 -3.72
N VAL A 95 0.73 16.03 -3.59
CA VAL A 95 1.26 16.79 -4.74
C VAL A 95 1.93 15.83 -5.73
N LEU A 96 2.75 14.90 -5.25
CA LEU A 96 3.38 13.89 -6.10
C LEU A 96 2.35 13.00 -6.81
N PHE A 97 1.30 12.59 -6.10
CA PHE A 97 0.17 11.87 -6.67
C PHE A 97 -0.50 12.66 -7.78
N LEU A 98 -0.79 13.95 -7.56
CA LEU A 98 -1.42 14.80 -8.57
C LEU A 98 -0.53 14.96 -9.81
N ILE A 99 0.79 15.00 -9.66
CA ILE A 99 1.72 15.01 -10.78
C ILE A 99 1.58 13.72 -11.59
N PHE A 100 1.64 12.55 -10.95
CA PHE A 100 1.47 11.28 -11.66
C PHE A 100 0.09 11.12 -12.29
N TRP A 101 -0.96 11.59 -11.60
CA TRP A 101 -2.31 11.54 -12.13
C TRP A 101 -2.48 12.46 -13.34
N ALA A 102 -1.86 13.64 -13.32
CA ALA A 102 -1.84 14.56 -14.46
C ALA A 102 -1.00 14.05 -15.63
N MET A 103 0.07 13.28 -15.37
CA MET A 103 0.85 12.60 -16.42
C MET A 103 0.04 11.50 -17.13
N GLY A 104 -0.98 10.96 -16.47
CA GLY A 104 -1.79 9.87 -16.98
C GLY A 104 -1.03 8.53 -16.99
N THR A 105 -1.68 7.52 -17.57
CA THR A 105 -1.09 6.18 -17.77
C THR A 105 -1.27 5.74 -19.22
N SER A 106 -0.35 4.91 -19.70
CA SER A 106 -0.52 4.17 -20.95
C SER A 106 -1.38 2.90 -20.78
N ASP A 107 -1.70 2.54 -19.54
CA ASP A 107 -2.51 1.36 -19.25
C ASP A 107 -3.97 1.58 -19.66
N THR A 108 -4.53 0.58 -20.33
CA THR A 108 -5.92 0.56 -20.78
C THR A 108 -6.62 -0.68 -20.27
N ARG A 109 -7.95 -0.72 -20.39
CA ARG A 109 -8.73 -1.93 -20.07
C ARG A 109 -8.25 -3.16 -20.83
N ALA A 110 -7.85 -2.97 -22.09
CA ALA A 110 -7.35 -4.03 -22.96
C ALA A 110 -5.97 -4.55 -22.51
N THR A 111 -5.06 -3.67 -22.06
CA THR A 111 -3.74 -4.11 -21.60
C THR A 111 -3.77 -4.79 -20.23
N ILE A 112 -4.78 -4.49 -19.40
CA ILE A 112 -4.96 -5.08 -18.05
C ILE A 112 -5.83 -6.34 -18.08
N ASP A 113 -6.50 -6.64 -19.19
CA ASP A 113 -7.43 -7.78 -19.32
C ASP A 113 -8.51 -7.79 -18.20
N LEU A 114 -9.12 -6.61 -18.04
CA LEU A 114 -10.25 -6.40 -17.15
C LEU A 114 -11.50 -7.01 -17.78
N LYS A 115 -12.16 -7.91 -17.06
CA LYS A 115 -13.45 -8.49 -17.48
C LYS A 115 -14.46 -7.37 -17.72
N ASP A 116 -15.28 -7.50 -18.75
CA ASP A 116 -16.26 -6.47 -19.14
C ASP A 116 -17.26 -6.14 -18.02
N THR A 117 -17.46 -7.07 -17.08
CA THR A 117 -18.31 -6.87 -15.89
C THR A 117 -17.68 -5.97 -14.83
N ILE A 118 -16.39 -5.64 -14.92
CA ILE A 118 -15.70 -4.78 -13.95
C ILE A 118 -15.84 -3.30 -14.38
N VAL A 119 -16.49 -2.53 -13.50
CA VAL A 119 -16.71 -1.08 -13.65
C VAL A 119 -15.45 -0.29 -13.24
N ALA A 120 -14.32 -0.56 -13.90
CA ALA A 120 -13.12 0.27 -13.81
C ALA A 120 -12.99 1.10 -15.09
N ASP A 121 -13.55 2.31 -15.08
CA ASP A 121 -13.36 3.24 -16.19
C ASP A 121 -11.88 3.66 -16.31
N GLU A 122 -11.52 4.29 -17.43
CA GLU A 122 -10.14 4.76 -17.66
C GLU A 122 -9.68 5.75 -16.58
N GLY A 123 -10.62 6.52 -16.01
CA GLY A 123 -10.38 7.39 -14.87
C GLY A 123 -9.88 6.63 -13.64
N THR A 124 -10.54 5.52 -13.29
CA THR A 124 -10.14 4.65 -12.19
C THR A 124 -8.76 4.03 -12.43
N ILE A 125 -8.49 3.57 -13.65
CA ILE A 125 -7.18 2.98 -14.01
C ILE A 125 -6.06 4.01 -13.86
N SER A 126 -6.25 5.22 -14.37
CA SER A 126 -5.30 6.32 -14.23
C SER A 126 -5.08 6.70 -12.76
N PHE A 127 -6.15 6.80 -11.97
CA PHE A 127 -6.09 7.11 -10.55
C PHE A 127 -5.30 6.06 -9.76
N VAL A 128 -5.60 4.77 -9.96
CA VAL A 128 -4.91 3.66 -9.27
C VAL A 128 -3.44 3.62 -9.70
N THR A 129 -3.15 3.80 -10.98
CA THR A 129 -1.79 3.81 -11.51
C THR A 129 -0.95 4.93 -10.88
N ALA A 130 -1.49 6.15 -10.83
CA ALA A 130 -0.83 7.27 -10.16
C ALA A 130 -0.58 6.99 -8.66
N GLY A 131 -1.52 6.32 -8.00
CA GLY A 131 -1.38 5.84 -6.63
C GLY A 131 -0.20 4.88 -6.46
N ILE A 132 -0.09 3.89 -7.34
CA ILE A 132 1.00 2.90 -7.33
C ILE A 132 2.35 3.61 -7.50
N TYR A 133 2.50 4.50 -8.50
CA TYR A 133 3.74 5.26 -8.70
C TYR A 133 4.11 6.13 -7.49
N THR A 134 3.12 6.77 -6.88
CA THR A 134 3.32 7.56 -5.64
C THR A 134 3.89 6.70 -4.52
N VAL A 135 3.32 5.51 -4.30
CA VAL A 135 3.80 4.56 -3.28
C VAL A 135 5.20 4.08 -3.62
N MET A 136 5.48 3.71 -4.88
CA MET A 136 6.80 3.23 -5.30
C MET A 136 7.89 4.29 -5.07
N VAL A 137 7.64 5.54 -5.43
CA VAL A 137 8.58 6.63 -5.13
C VAL A 137 8.74 6.83 -3.64
N GLY A 138 7.63 6.80 -2.87
CA GLY A 138 7.67 6.88 -1.42
C GLY A 138 8.52 5.78 -0.78
N LEU A 139 8.41 4.53 -1.26
CA LEU A 139 9.22 3.41 -0.82
C LEU A 139 10.71 3.61 -1.13
N VAL A 140 11.04 4.11 -2.32
CA VAL A 140 12.43 4.43 -2.69
C VAL A 140 12.98 5.52 -1.77
N ILE A 141 12.26 6.61 -1.56
CA ILE A 141 12.66 7.70 -0.67
C ILE A 141 12.83 7.19 0.76
N ALA A 142 11.90 6.39 1.27
CA ALA A 142 11.97 5.82 2.61
C ALA A 142 13.18 4.89 2.77
N THR A 143 13.46 4.07 1.76
CA THR A 143 14.61 3.16 1.76
C THR A 143 15.93 3.94 1.72
N LEU A 144 16.02 4.96 0.87
CA LEU A 144 17.19 5.85 0.82
C LEU A 144 17.37 6.60 2.14
N ALA A 145 16.30 7.13 2.74
CA ALA A 145 16.36 7.79 4.03
C ALA A 145 16.83 6.84 5.13
N ALA A 146 16.39 5.58 5.13
CA ALA A 146 16.84 4.56 6.08
C ALA A 146 18.32 4.22 5.90
N LEU A 147 18.78 3.98 4.67
CA LEU A 147 20.17 3.64 4.36
C LEU A 147 21.14 4.81 4.61
N LEU A 148 20.71 6.04 4.33
CA LEU A 148 21.50 7.25 4.52
C LEU A 148 21.39 7.84 5.93
N SER A 149 20.46 7.35 6.76
CA SER A 149 20.28 7.79 8.14
C SER A 149 21.56 7.71 9.00
N PRO A 150 22.44 6.68 8.89
CA PRO A 150 23.68 6.63 9.66
C PRO A 150 24.68 7.72 9.22
N PHE A 151 24.68 8.08 7.94
CA PHE A 151 25.54 9.14 7.40
C PHE A 151 25.01 10.54 7.76
N MET A 152 23.69 10.74 7.78
CA MET A 152 23.05 11.99 8.20
C MET A 152 23.11 12.21 9.72
N GLY A 153 23.18 11.14 10.53
CA GLY A 153 23.41 11.23 11.98
C GLY A 153 24.73 11.91 12.34
N ARG A 154 25.72 11.92 11.44
CA ARG A 154 27.00 12.62 11.61
C ARG A 154 26.89 14.15 11.49
N TYR A 155 25.80 14.67 10.90
CA TYR A 155 25.52 16.10 10.73
C TYR A 155 24.51 16.65 11.73
N ARG A 156 23.91 15.80 12.58
CA ARG A 156 23.14 16.22 13.76
C ARG A 156 24.12 16.55 14.89
N LYS A 157 24.82 17.68 14.76
CA LYS A 157 25.37 18.40 15.92
C LYS A 157 24.34 19.40 16.41
#